data_AF-A0A1V4YNI7-F1
#
_entry.id   AF-A0A1V4YNI7-F1
#
_cell.length_a   1.000
_cell.length_b   1.000
_cell.length_c   1.000
_cell.angle_alpha   90.00
_cell.angle_beta   90.00
_cell.angle_gamma   90.00
#
_symmetry.space_group_name_H-M   'P 1'
#
loop_
_entity.id
_entity.type
_entity.pdbx_description
1 polymer ?
#
loop_
_entity_poly.entity_id
_entity_poly.type
_entity_poly.pdbx_seq_one_letter_code
_entity_poly.pdbx_strand_id
1 'polypeptide(L)'
;MKQDQFKPRKIKIIREKTLKLVGCVYYGDPFHSSKEWTIENEIGVLWNRFFKLYEKYGDILQKEVVNDVAYEVHIQPDDYQETGKFYVYAGIEVGELEKMPVEMFCKALPHTKYAVFTFKGEDMFRGGEYIWREWLPNSDYDEAYPYMVLAYDKTRYMGMDNPESEVDFYVPVKLKNNKMNVI
;
A
#
# COMPACT_ATOMS: atom_id res chain seq x y z
N MET A 1 -12.83 -28.22 14.51
CA MET A 1 -11.80 -27.16 14.42
C MET A 1 -12.47 -25.92 13.87
N LYS A 2 -12.58 -24.85 14.66
CA LYS A 2 -12.98 -23.55 14.10
C LYS A 2 -11.84 -23.13 13.19
N GLN A 3 -12.12 -22.88 11.91
CA GLN A 3 -11.18 -22.21 11.03
C GLN A 3 -10.84 -20.89 11.72
N ASP A 4 -9.60 -20.70 12.16
CA ASP A 4 -9.16 -19.42 12.68
C ASP A 4 -9.41 -18.41 11.56
N GLN A 5 -10.33 -17.50 11.84
CA GLN A 5 -10.83 -16.57 10.85
C GLN A 5 -9.77 -15.49 10.71
N PHE A 6 -9.02 -15.54 9.61
CA PHE A 6 -8.04 -14.54 9.20
C PHE A 6 -8.68 -13.15 9.24
N LYS A 7 -8.18 -12.25 10.10
CA LYS A 7 -8.75 -10.91 10.32
C LYS A 7 -7.68 -9.90 10.72
N PRO A 8 -7.87 -8.61 10.39
CA PRO A 8 -7.00 -7.56 10.88
C PRO A 8 -7.13 -7.43 12.40
N ARG A 9 -6.01 -7.12 13.08
CA ARG A 9 -6.00 -6.76 14.50
C ARG A 9 -6.83 -5.51 14.76
N LYS A 10 -6.91 -4.62 13.76
CA LYS A 10 -7.55 -3.33 13.88
C LYS A 10 -8.02 -2.82 12.53
N ILE A 11 -9.19 -2.17 12.54
CA ILE A 11 -9.72 -1.41 11.40
C ILE A 11 -9.99 0.01 11.88
N LYS A 12 -9.54 1.02 11.13
CA LYS A 12 -9.83 2.43 11.39
C LYS A 12 -10.21 3.15 10.12
N ILE A 13 -11.18 4.06 10.21
CA ILE A 13 -11.39 5.07 9.17
C ILE A 13 -10.60 6.31 9.55
N ILE A 14 -9.72 6.78 8.68
CA ILE A 14 -8.94 8.01 8.90
C ILE A 14 -9.43 9.11 7.96
N ARG A 15 -9.32 10.36 8.41
CA ARG A 15 -9.68 11.55 7.63
C ARG A 15 -8.95 11.60 6.29
N GLU A 16 -9.47 12.44 5.41
CA GLU A 16 -8.94 12.66 4.08
C GLU A 16 -7.47 13.11 4.17
N LYS A 17 -6.60 12.44 3.40
CA LYS A 17 -5.20 12.87 3.24
C LYS A 17 -4.71 12.60 1.83
N THR A 18 -3.67 13.33 1.46
CA THR A 18 -2.85 13.08 0.28
C THR A 18 -1.55 12.46 0.75
N LEU A 19 -1.14 11.36 0.12
CA LEU A 19 0.20 10.81 0.28
C LEU A 19 1.07 11.37 -0.86
N LYS A 20 2.05 12.19 -0.51
CA LYS A 20 3.09 12.65 -1.42
C LYS A 20 4.27 11.70 -1.26
N LEU A 21 4.56 10.91 -2.29
CA LEU A 21 5.55 9.85 -2.25
C LEU A 21 6.71 10.15 -3.19
N VAL A 22 7.91 9.73 -2.78
CA VAL A 22 9.10 9.65 -3.65
C VAL A 22 9.69 8.24 -3.55
N GLY A 23 10.09 7.66 -4.69
CA GLY A 23 10.44 6.24 -4.72
C GLY A 23 10.75 5.70 -6.12
N CYS A 24 10.55 4.41 -6.27
CA CYS A 24 10.71 3.67 -7.52
C CYS A 24 9.34 3.15 -7.99
N VAL A 25 9.18 2.99 -9.30
CA VAL A 25 7.96 2.44 -9.90
C VAL A 25 8.29 1.29 -10.85
N TYR A 26 7.43 0.30 -10.87
CA TYR A 26 7.38 -0.81 -11.81
C TYR A 26 5.99 -0.85 -12.46
N TYR A 27 5.91 -1.22 -13.75
CA TYR A 27 4.66 -1.50 -14.45
C TYR A 27 4.79 -2.85 -15.16
N GLY A 28 3.85 -3.75 -14.94
CA GLY A 28 3.86 -5.07 -15.57
C GLY A 28 3.12 -6.12 -14.74
N ASP A 29 3.56 -7.36 -14.90
CA ASP A 29 3.18 -8.47 -14.04
C ASP A 29 4.30 -8.63 -12.99
N PRO A 30 4.08 -8.17 -11.74
CA PRO A 30 5.14 -8.19 -10.75
C PRO A 30 5.38 -9.57 -10.13
N PHE A 31 4.67 -10.60 -10.62
CA PHE A 31 4.84 -11.99 -10.22
C PHE A 31 5.30 -12.88 -11.37
N HIS A 32 5.81 -12.26 -12.44
CA HIS A 32 6.31 -12.96 -13.61
C HIS A 32 7.48 -13.88 -13.24
N SER A 33 8.42 -13.38 -12.44
CA SER A 33 9.63 -14.12 -12.06
C SER A 33 9.44 -15.04 -10.86
N SER A 34 8.60 -14.64 -9.89
CA SER A 34 8.30 -15.44 -8.70
C SER A 34 6.97 -15.01 -8.07
N LYS A 35 6.43 -15.82 -7.15
CA LYS A 35 5.12 -15.58 -6.52
C LYS A 35 5.11 -14.34 -5.62
N GLU A 36 3.91 -13.96 -5.19
CA GLU A 36 3.69 -12.92 -4.17
C GLU A 36 4.48 -13.22 -2.90
N TRP A 37 4.79 -12.17 -2.12
CA TRP A 37 5.47 -12.30 -0.83
C TRP A 37 6.82 -13.02 -0.91
N THR A 38 7.59 -12.71 -1.96
CA THR A 38 8.99 -13.13 -2.11
C THR A 38 9.85 -11.92 -2.48
N ILE A 39 11.15 -12.01 -2.20
CA ILE A 39 12.13 -10.98 -2.63
C ILE A 39 12.67 -11.22 -4.05
N GLU A 40 12.32 -12.34 -4.66
CA GLU A 40 12.83 -12.80 -5.96
C GLU A 40 11.98 -12.31 -7.14
N ASN A 41 10.79 -11.77 -6.84
CA ASN A 41 9.92 -11.16 -7.84
C ASN A 41 10.28 -9.69 -8.09
N GLU A 42 9.57 -9.07 -9.01
CA GLU A 42 9.79 -7.69 -9.44
C GLU A 42 9.56 -6.67 -8.32
N ILE A 43 8.70 -6.97 -7.33
CA ILE A 43 8.49 -6.14 -6.13
C ILE A 43 9.75 -6.15 -5.26
N GLY A 44 10.35 -7.32 -5.03
CA GLY A 44 11.60 -7.45 -4.29
C GLY A 44 12.76 -6.70 -4.97
N VAL A 45 12.86 -6.80 -6.30
CA VAL A 45 13.83 -6.03 -7.09
C VAL A 45 13.58 -4.52 -6.96
N LEU A 46 12.32 -4.09 -7.00
CA LEU A 46 11.92 -2.69 -6.84
C LEU A 46 12.34 -2.13 -5.47
N TRP A 47 12.09 -2.87 -4.39
CA TRP A 47 12.52 -2.51 -3.04
C TRP A 47 14.03 -2.40 -2.91
N ASN A 48 14.78 -3.38 -3.45
CA ASN A 48 16.25 -3.33 -3.45
C ASN A 48 16.77 -2.10 -4.20
N ARG A 49 16.13 -1.74 -5.33
CA ARG A 49 16.47 -0.52 -6.06
C ARG A 49 16.18 0.72 -5.23
N PHE A 50 15.01 0.80 -4.60
CA PHE A 50 14.63 1.92 -3.73
C PHE A 50 15.64 2.11 -2.59
N PHE A 51 15.99 1.06 -1.84
CA PHE A 51 16.92 1.18 -0.72
C PHE A 51 18.32 1.65 -1.12
N LYS A 52 18.84 1.20 -2.27
CA LYS A 52 20.12 1.69 -2.81
C LYS A 52 20.07 3.18 -3.16
N LEU A 53 18.96 3.66 -3.71
CA LEU A 53 18.78 5.08 -4.00
C LEU A 53 18.56 5.89 -2.72
N TYR A 54 17.86 5.33 -1.74
CA TYR A 54 17.66 5.94 -0.43
C TYR A 54 18.98 6.15 0.30
N GLU A 55 19.88 5.17 0.28
CA GLU A 55 21.23 5.29 0.81
C GLU A 55 22.04 6.35 0.05
N LYS A 56 22.02 6.31 -1.29
CA LYS A 56 22.74 7.25 -2.15
C LYS A 56 22.30 8.71 -1.98
N TYR A 57 21.00 8.95 -1.80
CA TYR A 57 20.39 10.28 -1.78
C TYR A 57 19.84 10.67 -0.39
N GLY A 58 20.30 10.00 0.67
CA GLY A 58 19.80 10.17 2.04
C GLY A 58 19.78 11.63 2.51
N ASP A 59 20.81 12.41 2.20
CA ASP A 59 20.91 13.83 2.58
C ASP A 59 19.80 14.72 2.01
N ILE A 60 19.24 14.33 0.86
CA ILE A 60 18.11 15.03 0.23
C ILE A 60 16.81 14.52 0.83
N LEU A 61 16.64 13.20 0.87
CA LEU A 61 15.40 12.54 1.29
C LEU A 61 15.08 12.77 2.77
N GLN A 62 16.08 12.73 3.64
CA GLN A 62 15.90 12.93 5.09
C GLN A 62 15.42 14.35 5.46
N LYS A 63 15.61 15.34 4.57
CA LYS A 63 15.12 16.70 4.80
C LYS A 63 13.61 16.82 4.57
N GLU A 64 13.07 15.96 3.72
CA GLU A 64 11.68 16.01 3.28
C GLU A 64 10.83 14.90 3.88
N VAL A 65 11.44 13.84 4.45
CA VAL A 65 10.71 12.70 5.00
C VAL A 65 9.74 13.11 6.11
N VAL A 66 8.49 12.64 6.02
CA VAL A 66 7.41 13.02 6.95
C VAL A 66 7.30 12.06 8.13
N ASN A 67 7.72 10.81 7.97
CA ASN A 67 7.61 9.76 8.98
C ASN A 67 8.57 8.59 8.71
N ASP A 68 8.72 7.70 9.69
CA ASP A 68 9.53 6.47 9.58
C ASP A 68 8.73 5.30 8.95
N VAL A 69 7.96 5.57 7.90
CA VAL A 69 7.13 4.56 7.21
C VAL A 69 7.58 4.43 5.77
N ALA A 70 7.81 3.19 5.34
CA ALA A 70 7.99 2.85 3.94
C ALA A 70 6.65 2.39 3.34
N TYR A 71 6.40 2.71 2.08
CA TYR A 71 5.13 2.47 1.41
C TYR A 71 5.33 1.63 0.16
N GLU A 72 4.52 0.59 0.02
CA GLU A 72 4.26 -0.11 -1.26
C GLU A 72 2.88 0.28 -1.76
N VAL A 73 2.74 0.67 -3.03
CA VAL A 73 1.45 1.03 -3.62
C VAL A 73 1.17 0.15 -4.82
N HIS A 74 0.01 -0.48 -4.84
CA HIS A 74 -0.50 -1.25 -5.98
C HIS A 74 -1.58 -0.41 -6.65
N ILE A 75 -1.37 0.00 -7.90
CA ILE A 75 -2.28 0.88 -8.65
C ILE A 75 -2.73 0.15 -9.91
N GLN A 76 -4.03 -0.09 -10.02
CA GLN A 76 -4.64 -0.68 -11.21
C GLN A 76 -4.96 0.43 -12.22
N PRO A 77 -4.38 0.40 -13.42
CA PRO A 77 -4.74 1.32 -14.50
C PRO A 77 -6.09 0.98 -15.13
N ASP A 78 -6.59 1.86 -16.01
CA ASP A 78 -7.88 1.69 -16.70
C ASP A 78 -7.93 0.41 -17.56
N ASP A 79 -6.79 -0.03 -18.11
CA ASP A 79 -6.63 -1.25 -18.91
C ASP A 79 -6.30 -2.50 -18.08
N TYR A 80 -6.36 -2.43 -16.75
CA TYR A 80 -6.02 -3.55 -15.86
C TYR A 80 -6.84 -4.82 -16.15
N GLN A 81 -8.15 -4.67 -16.40
CA GLN A 81 -9.03 -5.82 -16.66
C GLN A 81 -8.67 -6.56 -17.95
N GLU A 82 -8.07 -5.87 -18.92
CA GLU A 82 -7.66 -6.44 -20.20
C GLU A 82 -6.25 -7.05 -20.12
N THR A 83 -5.34 -6.36 -19.44
CA THR A 83 -3.92 -6.70 -19.45
C THR A 83 -3.46 -7.53 -18.26
N GLY A 84 -4.16 -7.45 -17.13
CA GLY A 84 -3.72 -7.97 -15.83
C GLY A 84 -2.48 -7.25 -15.27
N LYS A 85 -1.99 -6.19 -15.92
CA LYS A 85 -0.76 -5.47 -15.55
C LYS A 85 -1.08 -4.25 -14.71
N PHE A 86 -0.28 -4.00 -13.69
CA PHE A 86 -0.51 -2.91 -12.77
C PHE A 86 0.80 -2.24 -12.36
N TYR A 87 0.70 -1.06 -11.75
CA TYR A 87 1.85 -0.39 -11.20
C TYR A 87 2.11 -0.86 -9.77
N VAL A 88 3.37 -1.14 -9.47
CA VAL A 88 3.88 -1.27 -8.11
C VAL A 88 4.82 -0.10 -7.85
N TYR A 89 4.65 0.56 -6.71
CA TYR A 89 5.48 1.66 -6.27
C TYR A 89 6.09 1.34 -4.92
N ALA A 90 7.38 1.59 -4.72
CA ALA A 90 8.04 1.46 -3.42
C ALA A 90 8.74 2.77 -3.06
N GLY A 91 8.46 3.33 -1.88
CA GLY A 91 9.01 4.62 -1.49
C GLY A 91 8.70 5.08 -0.08
N ILE A 92 8.86 6.38 0.17
CA ILE A 92 8.57 7.05 1.45
C ILE A 92 7.66 8.27 1.23
N GLU A 93 6.97 8.71 2.30
CA GLU A 93 6.19 9.95 2.30
C GLU A 93 7.10 11.16 2.53
N VAL A 94 6.96 12.19 1.70
CA VAL A 94 7.74 13.44 1.75
C VAL A 94 6.84 14.67 1.82
N GLY A 95 7.34 15.75 2.42
CA GLY A 95 6.61 17.00 2.60
C GLY A 95 6.40 17.71 1.26
N GLU A 96 7.43 17.77 0.44
CA GLU A 96 7.44 18.42 -0.87
C GLU A 96 8.10 17.53 -1.94
N LEU A 97 7.86 17.82 -3.23
CA LEU A 97 8.27 16.96 -4.37
C LEU A 97 9.26 17.65 -5.33
N GLU A 98 9.58 18.92 -5.09
CA GLU A 98 10.24 19.82 -6.04
C GLU A 98 11.73 19.51 -6.25
N LYS A 99 12.40 18.90 -5.26
CA LYS A 99 13.86 18.69 -5.26
C LYS A 99 14.24 17.23 -5.11
N MET A 100 13.63 16.36 -5.90
CA MET A 100 13.87 14.92 -5.85
C MET A 100 14.93 14.46 -6.86
N PRO A 101 15.71 13.40 -6.55
CA PRO A 101 16.69 12.85 -7.49
C PRO A 101 16.05 12.38 -8.79
N VAL A 102 16.73 12.59 -9.93
CA VAL A 102 16.24 12.21 -11.27
C VAL A 102 15.94 10.71 -11.40
N GLU A 103 16.66 9.86 -10.67
CA GLU A 103 16.46 8.41 -10.68
C GLU A 103 15.23 7.95 -9.89
N MET A 104 14.53 8.88 -9.21
CA MET A 104 13.36 8.60 -8.39
C MET A 104 12.12 9.27 -8.98
N PHE A 105 10.98 8.63 -8.78
CA PHE A 105 9.69 9.08 -9.26
C PHE A 105 8.92 9.72 -8.11
N CYS A 106 8.12 10.73 -8.45
CA CYS A 106 7.26 11.44 -7.49
C CYS A 106 5.80 11.08 -7.77
N LYS A 107 5.01 10.85 -6.72
CA LYS A 107 3.59 10.54 -6.83
C LYS A 107 2.80 11.25 -5.74
N ALA A 108 1.85 12.09 -6.13
CA ALA A 108 0.79 12.52 -5.23
C ALA A 108 -0.43 11.61 -5.45
N LEU A 109 -0.84 10.86 -4.42
CA LEU A 109 -2.08 10.10 -4.44
C LEU A 109 -3.28 11.03 -4.23
N PRO A 110 -4.47 10.70 -4.78
CA PRO A 110 -5.67 11.51 -4.61
C PRO A 110 -5.96 11.85 -3.14
N HIS A 111 -6.46 13.07 -2.91
CA HIS A 111 -6.96 13.45 -1.59
C HIS A 111 -8.22 12.66 -1.28
N THR A 112 -8.13 11.69 -0.36
CA THR A 112 -9.21 10.75 -0.08
C THR A 112 -9.17 10.25 1.35
N LYS A 113 -10.32 9.78 1.82
CA LYS A 113 -10.48 9.05 3.07
C LYS A 113 -9.93 7.63 2.90
N TYR A 114 -9.39 7.06 3.97
CA TYR A 114 -8.86 5.69 3.96
C TYR A 114 -9.49 4.84 5.05
N ALA A 115 -9.76 3.58 4.72
CA ALA A 115 -9.88 2.50 5.68
C ALA A 115 -8.49 1.88 5.87
N VAL A 116 -8.03 1.79 7.11
CA VAL A 116 -6.70 1.28 7.48
C VAL A 116 -6.87 -0.02 8.26
N PHE A 117 -6.28 -1.09 7.75
CA PHE A 117 -6.34 -2.43 8.32
C PHE A 117 -4.95 -2.83 8.80
N THR A 118 -4.80 -3.12 10.08
CA THR A 118 -3.52 -3.60 10.64
C THR A 118 -3.52 -5.13 10.67
N PHE A 119 -2.67 -5.75 9.87
CA PHE A 119 -2.43 -7.21 9.88
C PHE A 119 -1.12 -7.53 10.56
N LYS A 120 -0.98 -8.75 11.10
CA LYS A 120 0.19 -9.18 11.87
C LYS A 120 0.64 -10.57 11.46
N GLY A 121 1.95 -10.77 11.30
CA GLY A 121 2.54 -12.05 10.94
C GLY A 121 1.92 -12.61 9.65
N GLU A 122 1.62 -13.90 9.64
CA GLU A 122 1.02 -14.57 8.47
C GLU A 122 -0.32 -13.95 8.03
N ASP A 123 -1.00 -13.23 8.93
CA ASP A 123 -2.23 -12.54 8.58
C ASP A 123 -1.99 -11.39 7.58
N MET A 124 -0.76 -10.98 7.25
CA MET A 124 -0.56 -9.96 6.21
C MET A 124 -0.77 -10.53 4.80
N PHE A 125 -0.51 -11.83 4.60
CA PHE A 125 -0.45 -12.44 3.27
C PHE A 125 -1.80 -12.57 2.57
N ARG A 126 -2.90 -12.60 3.32
CA ARG A 126 -4.26 -12.67 2.77
C ARG A 126 -5.04 -11.39 3.00
N GLY A 127 -4.34 -10.28 3.33
CA GLY A 127 -4.98 -9.05 3.81
C GLY A 127 -5.97 -8.50 2.80
N GLY A 128 -5.58 -8.53 1.51
CA GLY A 128 -6.46 -8.20 0.41
C GLY A 128 -7.69 -9.10 0.32
N GLU A 129 -7.52 -10.42 0.45
CA GLU A 129 -8.65 -11.35 0.41
C GLU A 129 -9.74 -10.96 1.42
N TYR A 130 -9.36 -10.70 2.67
CA TYR A 130 -10.28 -10.23 3.70
C TYR A 130 -10.92 -8.89 3.34
N ILE A 131 -10.12 -7.91 2.91
CA ILE A 131 -10.60 -6.57 2.57
C ILE A 131 -11.68 -6.63 1.49
N TRP A 132 -11.40 -7.26 0.35
CA TRP A 132 -12.30 -7.24 -0.81
C TRP A 132 -13.41 -8.29 -0.74
N ARG A 133 -13.21 -9.44 -0.09
CA ARG A 133 -14.23 -10.51 -0.03
C ARG A 133 -15.10 -10.45 1.22
N GLU A 134 -14.60 -9.91 2.33
CA GLU A 134 -15.33 -9.88 3.60
C GLU A 134 -15.72 -8.47 4.00
N TRP A 135 -14.75 -7.55 4.17
CA TRP A 135 -15.04 -6.25 4.77
C TRP A 135 -15.78 -5.31 3.83
N LEU A 136 -15.26 -5.07 2.62
CA LEU A 136 -15.79 -4.08 1.70
C LEU A 136 -17.25 -4.35 1.29
N PRO A 137 -17.66 -5.60 0.94
CA PRO A 137 -19.05 -5.91 0.62
C PRO A 137 -20.01 -5.64 1.79
N ASN A 138 -19.57 -5.85 3.03
CA ASN A 138 -20.39 -5.74 4.24
C ASN A 138 -20.24 -4.39 4.97
N SER A 139 -19.38 -3.48 4.49
CA SER A 139 -19.17 -2.16 5.06
C SER A 139 -20.12 -1.10 4.45
N ASP A 140 -20.19 0.08 5.06
CA ASP A 140 -20.87 1.25 4.48
C ASP A 140 -20.04 1.97 3.40
N TYR A 141 -18.95 1.36 2.92
CA TYR A 141 -17.97 1.99 2.05
C TYR A 141 -17.78 1.26 0.72
N ASP A 142 -17.57 2.04 -0.33
CA ASP A 142 -17.05 1.60 -1.64
C ASP A 142 -15.60 2.05 -1.80
N GLU A 143 -14.88 1.43 -2.73
CA GLU A 143 -13.58 1.93 -3.19
C GLU A 143 -13.73 3.32 -3.82
N ALA A 144 -12.88 4.25 -3.39
CA ALA A 144 -12.82 5.58 -3.97
C ALA A 144 -11.92 5.60 -5.22
N TYR A 145 -10.83 4.83 -5.20
CA TYR A 145 -9.83 4.76 -6.27
C TYR A 145 -9.26 3.34 -6.38
N PRO A 146 -8.81 2.92 -7.57
CA PRO A 146 -8.34 1.56 -7.82
C PRO A 146 -6.87 1.38 -7.41
N TYR A 147 -6.55 1.66 -6.15
CA TYR A 147 -5.23 1.40 -5.58
C TYR A 147 -5.32 1.01 -4.11
N MET A 148 -4.25 0.39 -3.61
CA MET A 148 -4.05 0.11 -2.19
C MET A 148 -2.61 0.45 -1.80
N VAL A 149 -2.41 0.84 -0.54
CA VAL A 149 -1.09 1.12 0.01
C VAL A 149 -0.81 0.17 1.16
N LEU A 150 0.33 -0.51 1.14
CA LEU A 150 0.89 -1.21 2.29
C LEU A 150 1.92 -0.29 2.94
N ALA A 151 1.77 -0.07 4.25
CA ALA A 151 2.61 0.81 5.03
C ALA A 151 3.38 0.00 6.08
N TYR A 152 4.70 0.03 5.95
CA TYR A 152 5.66 -0.68 6.78
C TYR A 152 6.27 0.31 7.78
N ASP A 153 5.66 0.38 8.96
CA ASP A 153 6.16 1.18 10.06
C ASP A 153 7.46 0.57 10.61
N LYS A 154 8.55 1.35 10.62
CA LYS A 154 9.87 0.89 11.03
C LYS A 154 9.92 0.28 12.44
N THR A 155 9.01 0.66 13.33
CA THR A 155 8.96 0.16 14.72
C THR A 155 8.17 -1.14 14.87
N ARG A 156 7.29 -1.45 13.90
CA ARG A 156 6.39 -2.62 13.95
C ARG A 156 6.66 -3.65 12.87
N TYR A 157 7.32 -3.28 11.78
CA TYR A 157 7.69 -4.20 10.71
C TYR A 157 9.14 -4.67 10.87
N MET A 158 9.29 -5.94 11.26
CA MET A 158 10.58 -6.58 11.56
C MET A 158 11.01 -7.58 10.46
N GLY A 159 10.32 -7.56 9.32
CA GLY A 159 10.53 -8.50 8.21
C GLY A 159 9.36 -9.47 8.03
N MET A 160 9.27 -10.01 6.82
CA MET A 160 8.12 -10.81 6.35
C MET A 160 7.92 -12.11 7.15
N ASP A 161 9.02 -12.75 7.56
CA ASP A 161 9.00 -14.03 8.28
C ASP A 161 8.82 -13.87 9.79
N ASN A 162 8.77 -12.63 10.30
CA ASN A 162 8.62 -12.39 11.73
C ASN A 162 7.12 -12.38 12.10
N PRO A 163 6.66 -13.30 12.98
CA PRO A 163 5.24 -13.37 13.37
C PRO A 163 4.76 -12.14 14.14
N GLU A 164 5.68 -11.32 14.65
CA GLU A 164 5.37 -10.06 15.33
C GLU A 164 5.28 -8.86 14.39
N SER A 165 5.71 -9.01 13.12
CA SER A 165 5.64 -7.93 12.15
C SER A 165 4.21 -7.51 11.88
N GLU A 166 3.98 -6.20 11.83
CA GLU A 166 2.71 -5.63 11.42
C GLU A 166 2.84 -4.79 10.14
N VAL A 167 1.79 -4.83 9.33
CA VAL A 167 1.64 -4.01 8.12
C VAL A 167 0.25 -3.38 8.13
N ASP A 168 0.20 -2.08 7.84
CA ASP A 168 -1.06 -1.37 7.68
C ASP A 168 -1.44 -1.29 6.20
N PHE A 169 -2.64 -1.75 5.85
CA PHE A 169 -3.19 -1.69 4.51
C PHE A 169 -4.15 -0.50 4.46
N TYR A 170 -3.86 0.49 3.61
CA TYR A 170 -4.70 1.66 3.39
C TYR A 170 -5.47 1.45 2.10
N VAL A 171 -6.79 1.41 2.21
CA VAL A 171 -7.72 1.31 1.08
C VAL A 171 -8.44 2.66 0.96
N PRO A 172 -8.36 3.34 -0.19
CA PRO A 172 -9.08 4.59 -0.41
C PRO A 172 -10.58 4.29 -0.49
N VAL A 173 -11.37 4.92 0.38
CA VAL A 173 -12.80 4.62 0.52
C VAL A 173 -13.67 5.86 0.43
N LYS A 174 -14.90 5.67 -0.05
CA LYS A 174 -15.99 6.64 -0.02
C LYS A 174 -17.23 5.99 0.58
N LEU A 175 -18.13 6.78 1.17
CA LEU A 175 -19.40 6.22 1.62
C LEU A 175 -20.18 5.67 0.43
N LYS A 176 -20.79 4.50 0.60
CA LYS A 176 -21.78 3.99 -0.33
C LYS A 176 -22.87 5.03 -0.48
N ASN A 177 -23.30 5.25 -1.73
CA ASN A 177 -24.52 6.00 -1.99
C ASN A 177 -25.72 5.11 -1.60
N ASN A 178 -25.93 4.91 -0.31
CA ASN A 178 -27.18 4.38 0.19
C ASN A 178 -28.23 5.46 -0.08
N LYS A 179 -28.98 5.31 -1.18
CA LYS A 179 -30.23 6.04 -1.31
C LYS A 179 -31.02 5.77 -0.03
N MET A 180 -31.19 6.81 0.79
CA MET A 180 -32.28 6.86 1.76
C MET A 180 -33.57 6.75 0.97
N ASN A 181 -34.00 5.52 0.70
CA ASN A 181 -35.27 5.17 0.13
C ASN A 181 -35.87 4.11 1.06
N VAL A 182 -36.44 4.54 2.18
CA VAL A 182 -37.76 4.04 2.59
C VAL A 182 -38.50 5.22 3.22
N ILE A 183 -39.64 5.50 2.59
CA ILE A 183 -40.69 6.46 2.96
C ILE A 183 -41.45 5.91 4.18
#